data_AF-A0AAD9GHE1-F1
#
_entry.id   AF-A0AAD9GHE1-F1
#
_cell.length_a   1.000
_cell.length_b   1.000
_cell.length_c   1.000
_cell.angle_alpha   90.00
_cell.angle_beta   90.00
_cell.angle_gamma   90.00
#
_symmetry.space_group_name_H-M   'P 1'
#
loop_
_entity.id
_entity.type
_entity.pdbx_description
1 polymer ?
#
loop_
_entity_poly.entity_id
_entity_poly.type
_entity_poly.pdbx_seq_one_letter_code
_entity_poly.pdbx_strand_id
1 'polypeptide(L)'
;MTGVEDIQFEIDRLRREYEEGIDNNQPSPKVQYDYACMLMCSPETEHMNLAIELFDELIRIRYMSVQCMYQLALCHMKKREYKKARRHLDMLLRVEPRNHAALSLRSLLFQLLSDDAMKGTVVAFMAAICALALYKSWK
;
A
#
# COMPACT_ATOMS: atom_id res chain seq x y z
N MET A 1 -20.56 -10.65 -8.24
CA MET A 1 -20.46 -11.23 -6.88
C MET A 1 -19.51 -12.42 -6.83
N THR A 2 -19.13 -13.03 -7.97
CA THR A 2 -18.19 -14.17 -8.05
C THR A 2 -16.73 -13.83 -7.67
N GLY A 3 -16.19 -12.71 -8.14
CA GLY A 3 -14.76 -12.43 -7.95
C GLY A 3 -14.29 -12.15 -6.52
N VAL A 4 -15.19 -11.76 -5.60
CA VAL A 4 -14.82 -11.52 -4.18
C VAL A 4 -14.79 -12.84 -3.41
N GLU A 5 -15.72 -13.75 -3.71
CA GLU A 5 -15.75 -15.10 -3.15
C GLU A 5 -14.50 -15.88 -3.56
N ASP A 6 -14.06 -15.73 -4.81
CA ASP A 6 -12.82 -16.33 -5.32
C ASP A 6 -11.58 -15.80 -4.56
N ILE A 7 -11.51 -14.49 -4.29
CA ILE A 7 -10.39 -13.89 -3.53
C ILE A 7 -10.35 -14.43 -2.11
N GLN A 8 -11.51 -14.52 -1.43
CA GLN A 8 -11.56 -15.02 -0.07
C GLN A 8 -11.14 -16.49 0.01
N PHE A 9 -11.62 -17.31 -0.92
CA PHE A 9 -11.22 -18.71 -1.02
C PHE A 9 -9.70 -18.88 -1.20
N GLU A 10 -9.10 -18.08 -2.07
CA GLU A 10 -7.65 -18.09 -2.31
C GLU A 10 -6.86 -17.61 -1.08
N ILE A 11 -7.33 -16.57 -0.39
CA ILE A 11 -6.74 -16.09 0.88
C ILE A 11 -6.77 -17.20 1.92
N ASP A 12 -7.88 -17.91 2.07
CA ASP A 12 -8.03 -18.98 3.06
C ASP A 12 -7.22 -20.24 2.70
N ARG A 13 -7.02 -20.51 1.39
CA ARG A 13 -6.10 -21.56 0.95
C ARG A 13 -4.65 -21.21 1.32
N LEU A 14 -4.20 -20.01 0.95
CA LEU A 14 -2.82 -19.57 1.19
C LEU A 14 -2.52 -19.37 2.68
N ARG A 15 -3.51 -18.92 3.47
CA ARG A 15 -3.41 -18.84 4.93
C ARG A 15 -3.08 -20.20 5.53
N ARG A 16 -3.85 -21.25 5.18
CA ARG A 16 -3.61 -22.60 5.69
C ARG A 16 -2.24 -23.13 5.30
N GLU A 17 -1.84 -22.95 4.03
CA GLU A 17 -0.51 -23.38 3.58
C GLU A 17 0.62 -22.63 4.31
N TYR A 18 0.42 -21.35 4.59
CA TYR A 18 1.37 -20.53 5.36
C TYR A 18 1.46 -20.99 6.82
N GLU A 19 0.33 -21.20 7.49
CA GLU A 19 0.23 -21.68 8.88
C GLU A 19 0.82 -23.08 9.03
N GLU A 20 0.47 -24.02 8.14
CA GLU A 20 1.04 -25.37 8.10
C GLU A 20 2.56 -25.33 7.93
N GLY A 21 3.08 -24.42 7.09
CA GLY A 21 4.52 -24.21 6.93
C GLY A 21 5.20 -23.76 8.22
N ILE A 22 4.55 -22.88 8.98
CA ILE A 22 5.07 -22.42 10.29
C ILE A 22 5.03 -23.55 11.31
N ASP A 23 3.90 -24.25 11.43
CA ASP A 23 3.70 -25.33 12.41
C ASP A 23 4.68 -26.50 12.18
N ASN A 24 4.96 -26.80 10.92
CA ASN A 24 5.94 -27.82 10.53
C ASN A 24 7.40 -27.32 10.59
N ASN A 25 7.63 -26.09 11.05
CA ASN A 25 8.95 -25.43 11.12
C ASN A 25 9.67 -25.38 9.75
N GLN A 26 8.89 -25.26 8.68
CA GLN A 26 9.33 -25.12 7.28
C GLN A 26 8.62 -23.94 6.60
N PRO A 27 8.81 -22.69 7.09
CA PRO A 27 8.17 -21.52 6.50
C PRO A 27 8.69 -21.30 5.07
N SER A 28 7.77 -21.14 4.12
CA SER A 28 8.09 -20.88 2.71
C SER A 28 7.95 -19.38 2.40
N PRO A 29 9.05 -18.66 2.10
CA PRO A 29 8.99 -17.25 1.71
C PRO A 29 8.13 -17.00 0.47
N LYS A 30 8.03 -18.00 -0.41
CA LYS A 30 7.16 -17.94 -1.59
C LYS A 30 5.69 -17.91 -1.20
N VAL A 31 5.26 -18.84 -0.35
CA VAL A 31 3.86 -18.90 0.12
C VAL A 31 3.51 -17.62 0.89
N GLN A 32 4.43 -17.14 1.73
CA GLN A 32 4.27 -15.87 2.44
C GLN A 32 4.08 -14.69 1.47
N TYR A 33 4.87 -14.61 0.39
CA TYR A 33 4.73 -13.57 -0.63
C TYR A 33 3.39 -13.66 -1.36
N ASP A 34 3.02 -14.86 -1.82
CA ASP A 34 1.77 -15.11 -2.53
C ASP A 34 0.56 -14.76 -1.63
N TYR A 35 0.63 -15.13 -0.35
CA TYR A 35 -0.38 -14.79 0.66
C TYR A 35 -0.49 -13.27 0.86
N ALA A 36 0.62 -12.56 1.06
CA ALA A 36 0.64 -11.11 1.21
C ALA A 36 0.05 -10.39 -0.03
N CYS A 37 0.34 -10.88 -1.23
CA CYS A 37 -0.25 -10.36 -2.46
C CYS A 37 -1.77 -10.52 -2.51
N MET A 38 -2.30 -11.68 -2.08
CA MET A 38 -3.74 -11.91 -2.03
C MET A 38 -4.43 -11.07 -0.94
N LEU A 39 -3.81 -10.90 0.22
CA LEU A 39 -4.30 -10.02 1.28
C LEU A 39 -4.45 -8.56 0.80
N MET A 40 -3.52 -8.06 -0.03
CA MET A 40 -3.59 -6.72 -0.62
C MET A 40 -4.80 -6.53 -1.56
N CYS A 41 -5.37 -7.61 -2.09
CA CYS A 41 -6.56 -7.59 -2.95
C CYS A 41 -7.87 -7.58 -2.15
N SER A 42 -7.83 -7.95 -0.86
CA SER A 42 -8.99 -7.89 0.02
C SER A 42 -9.40 -6.44 0.33
N PRO A 43 -10.70 -6.15 0.50
CA PRO A 43 -11.17 -4.83 0.94
C PRO A 43 -10.89 -4.54 2.43
N GLU A 44 -10.49 -5.55 3.21
CA GLU A 44 -10.32 -5.43 4.65
C GLU A 44 -9.03 -4.69 5.04
N THR A 45 -9.16 -3.77 6.00
CA THR A 45 -8.00 -2.98 6.47
C THR A 45 -7.00 -3.82 7.26
N GLU A 46 -7.48 -4.84 7.97
CA GLU A 46 -6.62 -5.78 8.72
C GLU A 46 -5.74 -6.59 7.77
N HIS A 47 -6.32 -7.14 6.69
CA HIS A 47 -5.57 -7.83 5.64
C HIS A 47 -4.49 -6.93 5.01
N MET A 48 -4.81 -5.65 4.77
CA MET A 48 -3.81 -4.69 4.25
C MET A 48 -2.64 -4.49 5.22
N ASN A 49 -2.90 -4.41 6.53
CA ASN A 49 -1.83 -4.25 7.52
C ASN A 49 -0.97 -5.52 7.63
N LEU A 50 -1.60 -6.70 7.65
CA LEU A 50 -0.90 -7.97 7.67
C LEU A 50 -0.02 -8.14 6.41
N ALA A 51 -0.52 -7.77 5.23
CA ALA A 51 0.26 -7.80 3.99
C ALA A 51 1.55 -6.97 4.10
N ILE A 52 1.46 -5.77 4.71
CA ILE A 52 2.63 -4.90 4.95
C ILE A 52 3.65 -5.60 5.85
N GLU A 53 3.19 -6.21 6.95
CA GLU A 53 4.07 -6.92 7.89
C GLU A 53 4.79 -8.09 7.21
N LEU A 54 4.05 -8.91 6.45
CA LEU A 54 4.61 -10.04 5.71
C LEU A 54 5.63 -9.58 4.67
N PHE A 55 5.39 -8.49 3.93
CA PHE A 55 6.38 -7.96 2.99
C PHE A 55 7.63 -7.42 3.69
N ASP A 56 7.48 -6.76 4.84
CA ASP A 56 8.62 -6.28 5.62
C ASP A 56 9.51 -7.43 6.11
N GLU A 57 8.91 -8.54 6.55
CA GLU A 57 9.63 -9.76 6.92
C GLU A 57 10.39 -10.36 5.73
N LEU A 58 9.75 -10.45 4.56
CA LEU A 58 10.40 -10.94 3.33
C LEU A 58 11.60 -10.08 2.92
N ILE A 59 11.52 -8.75 3.11
CA ILE A 59 12.64 -7.85 2.87
C ILE A 59 13.79 -8.13 3.86
N ARG A 60 13.49 -8.39 5.14
CA ARG A 60 14.52 -8.70 6.15
C ARG A 60 15.32 -9.95 5.80
N ILE A 61 14.65 -10.98 5.28
CA ILE A 61 15.31 -12.22 4.81
C ILE A 61 15.83 -12.11 3.35
N ARG A 62 15.73 -10.92 2.74
CA ARG A 62 16.16 -10.63 1.36
C ARG A 62 15.47 -11.46 0.27
N TYR A 63 14.31 -12.02 0.55
CA TYR A 63 13.52 -12.73 -0.45
C TYR A 63 12.80 -11.72 -1.34
N MET A 64 13.09 -11.74 -2.65
CA MET A 64 12.47 -10.86 -3.65
C MET A 64 12.38 -9.40 -3.19
N SER A 65 13.44 -8.87 -2.59
CA SER A 65 13.38 -7.62 -1.83
C SER A 65 12.94 -6.42 -2.67
N VAL A 66 13.34 -6.37 -3.95
CA VAL A 66 12.95 -5.30 -4.89
C VAL A 66 11.44 -5.36 -5.16
N GLN A 67 10.90 -6.55 -5.43
CA GLN A 67 9.48 -6.77 -5.64
C GLN A 67 8.68 -6.46 -4.36
N CYS A 68 9.16 -6.89 -3.20
CA CYS A 68 8.51 -6.58 -1.92
C CYS A 68 8.50 -5.07 -1.63
N MET A 69 9.58 -4.34 -1.93
CA MET A 69 9.60 -2.87 -1.81
C MET A 69 8.58 -2.21 -2.75
N TYR A 70 8.39 -2.76 -3.95
CA TYR A 70 7.37 -2.29 -4.90
C TYR A 70 5.96 -2.54 -4.34
N GLN A 71 5.68 -3.73 -3.80
CA GLN A 71 4.38 -4.04 -3.20
C GLN A 71 4.10 -3.18 -1.96
N LEU A 72 5.09 -2.96 -1.07
CA LEU A 72 4.94 -2.05 0.07
C LEU A 72 4.60 -0.62 -0.35
N ALA A 73 5.22 -0.13 -1.42
CA ALA A 73 4.88 1.17 -1.96
C ALA A 73 3.40 1.23 -2.40
N LEU A 74 2.89 0.20 -3.05
CA LEU A 74 1.47 0.09 -3.42
C LEU A 74 0.55 0.03 -2.20
N CYS A 75 0.87 -0.79 -1.19
CA CYS A 75 0.11 -0.86 0.05
C CYS A 75 0.00 0.51 0.74
N HIS A 76 1.12 1.21 0.90
CA HIS A 76 1.12 2.55 1.49
C HIS A 76 0.40 3.59 0.61
N MET A 77 0.46 3.47 -0.72
CA MET A 77 -0.32 4.33 -1.62
C MET A 77 -1.82 4.12 -1.46
N LYS A 78 -2.28 2.87 -1.37
CA LYS A 78 -3.70 2.53 -1.11
C LYS A 78 -4.17 3.12 0.22
N LYS A 79 -3.32 3.09 1.25
CA LYS A 79 -3.59 3.70 2.57
C LYS A 79 -3.42 5.23 2.60
N ARG A 80 -3.09 5.88 1.48
CA ARG A 80 -2.74 7.32 1.39
C ARG A 80 -1.55 7.73 2.28
N GLU A 81 -0.70 6.78 2.67
CA GLU A 81 0.53 6.98 3.42
C GLU A 81 1.70 7.34 2.47
N TYR A 82 1.52 8.37 1.65
CA TYR A 82 2.40 8.70 0.51
C TYR A 82 3.88 8.92 0.89
N LYS A 83 4.16 9.43 2.10
CA LYS A 83 5.53 9.61 2.59
C LYS A 83 6.26 8.28 2.74
N LYS A 84 5.59 7.24 3.23
CA LYS A 84 6.17 5.90 3.38
C LYS A 84 6.34 5.25 2.02
N ALA A 85 5.32 5.32 1.16
CA ALA A 85 5.40 4.84 -0.22
C ALA A 85 6.61 5.42 -0.97
N ARG A 86 6.84 6.74 -0.86
CA ARG A 86 8.00 7.39 -1.48
C ARG A 86 9.33 6.81 -1.00
N ARG A 87 9.47 6.56 0.32
CA ARG A 87 10.69 6.00 0.90
C ARG A 87 10.99 4.61 0.32
N HIS A 88 9.99 3.73 0.22
CA HIS A 88 10.18 2.40 -0.37
C HIS A 88 10.57 2.48 -1.85
N LEU A 89 9.94 3.37 -2.63
CA LEU A 89 10.32 3.60 -4.03
C LEU A 89 11.74 4.17 -4.17
N ASP A 90 12.14 5.10 -3.31
CA ASP A 90 13.50 5.65 -3.32
C ASP A 90 14.53 4.56 -2.95
N MET A 91 14.22 3.67 -1.99
CA MET A 91 15.07 2.53 -1.66
C MET A 91 15.17 1.54 -2.82
N LEU A 92 14.05 1.22 -3.47
CA LEU A 92 13.99 0.36 -4.65
C LEU A 92 14.86 0.94 -5.78
N LEU A 93 14.66 2.21 -6.12
CA LEU A 93 15.39 2.87 -7.22
C LEU A 93 16.87 3.08 -6.92
N ARG A 94 17.31 3.04 -5.66
CA ARG A 94 18.74 3.00 -5.31
C ARG A 94 19.36 1.65 -5.69
N VAL A 95 18.60 0.56 -5.57
CA VAL A 95 19.05 -0.79 -5.92
C VAL A 95 18.93 -1.01 -7.43
N GLU A 96 17.81 -0.62 -8.03
CA GLU A 96 17.55 -0.72 -9.47
C GLU A 96 17.13 0.63 -10.08
N PRO A 97 18.09 1.49 -10.44
CA PRO A 97 17.81 2.83 -10.96
C PRO A 97 17.02 2.86 -12.27
N ARG A 98 17.09 1.78 -13.06
CA ARG A 98 16.43 1.64 -14.37
C ARG A 98 15.12 0.84 -14.32
N ASN A 99 14.59 0.58 -13.12
CA ASN A 99 13.33 -0.15 -12.99
C ASN A 99 12.14 0.69 -13.48
N HIS A 100 11.65 0.39 -14.68
CA HIS A 100 10.54 1.11 -15.31
C HIS A 100 9.24 1.04 -14.52
N ALA A 101 8.97 -0.08 -13.82
CA ALA A 101 7.79 -0.22 -13.00
C ALA A 101 7.86 0.75 -11.80
N ALA A 102 8.99 0.80 -11.10
CA ALA A 102 9.19 1.71 -9.98
C ALA A 102 9.16 3.18 -10.38
N LEU A 103 9.75 3.53 -11.54
CA LEU A 103 9.68 4.89 -12.08
C LEU A 103 8.24 5.31 -12.42
N SER A 104 7.49 4.42 -13.07
CA SER A 104 6.07 4.63 -13.38
C SER A 104 5.25 4.82 -12.10
N LEU A 105 5.46 3.96 -11.10
CA LEU A 105 4.76 4.04 -9.83
C LEU A 105 5.09 5.32 -9.05
N ARG A 106 6.35 5.78 -9.11
CA ARG A 106 6.78 7.07 -8.54
C ARG A 106 6.11 8.26 -9.24
N SER A 107 5.92 8.20 -10.56
CA SER A 107 5.17 9.22 -11.29
C SER A 107 3.72 9.26 -10.85
N LEU A 108 3.07 8.10 -10.71
CA LEU A 108 1.70 8.00 -10.20
C LEU A 108 1.57 8.56 -8.77
N LEU A 109 2.54 8.24 -7.89
CA LEU A 109 2.60 8.79 -6.54
C LEU A 109 2.64 10.33 -6.53
N PHE A 110 3.39 10.94 -7.45
CA PHE A 110 3.47 12.40 -7.57
C PHE A 110 2.14 13.02 -8.01
N GLN A 111 1.42 12.37 -8.92
CA GLN A 111 0.09 12.80 -9.34
C GLN A 111 -0.90 12.74 -8.18
N LEU A 112 -0.95 11.63 -7.44
CA LEU A 112 -1.83 11.48 -6.26
C LEU A 112 -1.55 12.53 -5.18
N LEU A 113 -0.27 12.80 -4.90
CA LEU A 113 0.13 13.85 -3.96
C LEU A 113 -0.33 15.24 -4.40
N SER A 114 -0.23 15.54 -5.70
CA SER A 114 -0.64 16.83 -6.26
C SER A 114 -2.16 16.99 -6.19
N ASP A 115 -2.91 15.95 -6.54
CA ASP A 115 -4.38 15.95 -6.50
C ASP A 115 -4.93 16.12 -5.09
N ASP A 116 -4.37 15.40 -4.11
CA ASP A 116 -4.78 15.53 -2.71
C ASP A 116 -4.40 16.90 -2.13
N ALA A 117 -3.25 17.46 -2.51
CA ALA A 117 -2.87 18.82 -2.14
C ALA A 117 -3.85 19.86 -2.71
N MET A 118 -4.25 19.72 -3.98
CA MET A 118 -5.22 20.61 -4.63
C MET A 118 -6.60 20.53 -3.98
N LYS A 119 -7.07 19.34 -3.58
CA LYS A 119 -8.34 19.21 -2.86
C LYS A 119 -8.28 19.90 -1.50
N GLY A 120 -7.17 19.75 -0.77
CA GLY A 120 -6.98 20.39 0.54
C GLY A 120 -7.00 21.92 0.47
N THR A 121 -6.36 22.51 -0.54
CA THR A 121 -6.35 23.97 -0.71
C THR A 121 -7.73 24.52 -1.03
N VAL A 122 -8.50 23.88 -1.92
CA VAL A 122 -9.87 24.29 -2.24
C VAL A 122 -10.77 24.30 -1.01
N VAL A 123 -10.71 23.26 -0.18
CA VAL A 123 -11.50 23.19 1.06
C VAL A 123 -11.13 24.32 2.03
N ALA A 124 -9.83 24.62 2.19
CA ALA A 124 -9.37 25.71 3.05
C ALA A 124 -9.84 27.09 2.56
N PHE A 125 -9.76 27.35 1.25
CA PHE A 125 -10.27 28.60 0.66
C PHE A 125 -11.78 28.76 0.87
N MET A 126 -12.56 27.70 0.63
CA MET A 126 -14.01 27.73 0.85
C MET A 126 -14.36 28.01 2.32
N ALA A 127 -13.68 27.35 3.26
CA ALA A 127 -13.89 27.57 4.68
C ALA A 127 -13.55 29.01 5.10
N ALA A 128 -12.46 29.58 4.56
CA ALA A 128 -12.07 30.97 4.83
C ALA A 128 -13.09 31.98 4.29
N ILE A 129 -13.61 31.76 3.07
CA ILE A 129 -14.66 32.62 2.47
C ILE A 129 -15.94 32.57 3.32
N CYS A 130 -16.38 31.37 3.73
CA CYS A 130 -17.55 31.21 4.59
C CYS A 130 -17.38 31.91 5.95
N ALA A 131 -16.22 31.77 6.59
CA ALA A 131 -15.92 32.42 7.86
C ALA A 131 -15.96 33.96 7.74
N LEU A 132 -15.40 34.50 6.66
CA LEU A 132 -15.45 35.94 6.38
C LEU A 132 -16.88 36.43 6.12
N ALA A 133 -17.69 35.68 5.38
CA ALA A 133 -19.09 36.02 5.13
C ALA A 133 -19.90 36.04 6.44
N LEU A 134 -19.71 35.04 7.31
CA LEU A 134 -20.37 34.99 8.62
C LEU A 134 -19.92 36.14 9.52
N TYR A 135 -18.62 36.43 9.59
CA TYR A 135 -18.10 37.58 10.35
C TYR A 135 -18.70 38.90 9.86
N LYS A 136 -18.79 39.10 8.54
CA LYS A 136 -19.42 40.30 7.97
C LYS A 136 -20.93 40.36 8.23
N SER A 137 -21.61 39.22 8.34
CA SER A 137 -23.06 39.18 8.63
C SER A 137 -23.41 39.46 10.10
N TRP A 138 -22.44 39.32 11.01
CA TRP A 138 -22.58 39.55 12.46
C TRP A 138 -22.29 41.00 12.89
N LYS A 139 -21.79 41.84 11.98
CA LYS A 139 -21.46 43.24 12.20
C LYS A 139 -22.41 44.13 11.42
#